data_AF-A0A0F3Q2E6-F1
#
_entry.id   AF-A0A0F3Q2E6-F1
#
_cell.length_a   1.000
_cell.length_b   1.000
_cell.length_c   1.000
_cell.angle_alpha   90.00
_cell.angle_beta   90.00
_cell.angle_gamma   90.00
#
_symmetry.space_group_name_H-M   'P 1'
#
loop_
_entity.id
_entity.type
_entity.pdbx_description
1 polymer ?
#
loop_
_entity_poly.entity_id
_entity_poly.type
_entity_poly.pdbx_seq_one_letter_code
_entity_poly.pdbx_strand_id
1 'polypeptide(L)' 'MSGYAYSGLSSKEHKDDTCAAITSSEMTYAACLTAVHECMLELRSTFDEIRGLDSAFEENARRIESIELNLIERD' A
#
# COMPACT_ATOMS: atom_id res chain seq x y z
N MET A 1 -14.57 3.00 26.39
CA MET A 1 -13.94 2.60 25.12
C MET A 1 -13.74 3.84 24.28
N SER A 2 -12.56 4.48 24.38
CA SER A 2 -12.16 5.54 23.46
C SER A 2 -11.58 4.87 22.22
N GLY A 3 -12.46 4.36 21.36
CA GLY A 3 -12.06 3.78 20.08
C GLY A 3 -11.59 4.90 19.17
N TYR A 4 -10.33 4.85 18.75
CA TYR A 4 -9.81 5.72 17.71
C TYR A 4 -10.75 5.65 16.50
N ALA A 5 -11.44 6.75 16.20
CA ALA A 5 -12.08 6.95 14.91
C ALA A 5 -10.94 7.19 13.90
N TYR A 6 -10.39 6.10 13.37
CA TYR A 6 -9.39 6.15 12.32
C TYR A 6 -10.11 6.46 10.99
N SER A 7 -9.87 7.67 10.46
CA SER A 7 -10.59 8.25 9.31
C SER A 7 -9.84 8.09 7.98
N GLY A 8 -9.14 6.98 7.81
CA GLY A 8 -8.36 6.71 6.59
C GLY A 8 -8.97 5.58 5.76
N LEU A 9 -8.63 5.57 4.46
CA LEU A 9 -8.83 4.46 3.53
C LEU A 9 -8.33 3.10 4.09
N SER A 10 -7.53 3.09 5.15
CA SER A 10 -7.21 1.92 5.97
C SER A 10 -8.35 1.51 6.94
N SER A 11 -9.60 1.41 6.47
CA SER A 11 -10.59 0.58 7.17
C SER A 11 -10.38 -0.88 6.75
N LYS A 12 -10.60 -1.83 7.67
CA LYS A 12 -10.53 -3.27 7.34
C LYS A 12 -11.47 -3.61 6.18
N GLU A 13 -12.66 -3.01 6.19
CA GLU A 13 -13.68 -3.16 5.15
C GLU A 13 -13.17 -2.69 3.78
N HIS A 14 -12.53 -1.52 3.69
CA HIS A 14 -11.96 -1.03 2.43
C HIS A 14 -10.85 -1.94 1.89
N LYS A 15 -10.02 -2.49 2.78
CA LYS A 15 -8.96 -3.44 2.42
C LYS A 15 -9.53 -4.77 1.91
N ASP A 16 -10.53 -5.29 2.61
CA ASP A 16 -11.21 -6.53 2.25
C ASP A 16 -11.95 -6.38 0.90
N ASP A 17 -12.66 -5.27 0.68
CA ASP A 17 -13.35 -4.95 -0.56
C ASP A 17 -12.39 -4.77 -1.74
N THR A 18 -11.27 -4.06 -1.53
CA THR A 18 -10.24 -3.86 -2.56
C THR A 18 -9.60 -5.19 -2.96
N CYS A 19 -9.28 -6.05 -1.98
CA CYS A 19 -8.75 -7.38 -2.26
C CYS A 19 -9.75 -8.26 -3.01
N ALA A 20 -11.03 -8.21 -2.63
CA ALA A 20 -12.09 -8.92 -3.33
C ALA A 20 -12.20 -8.44 -4.80
N ALA A 21 -12.20 -7.13 -5.04
CA ALA A 21 -12.30 -6.56 -6.38
C ALA A 21 -11.07 -6.84 -7.27
N ILE A 22 -9.87 -6.88 -6.69
CA ILE A 22 -8.64 -7.28 -7.40
C ILE A 22 -8.73 -8.76 -7.83
N THR A 23 -9.23 -9.62 -6.94
CA THR A 23 -9.29 -11.08 -7.18
C THR A 23 -10.48 -11.51 -8.04
N SER A 24 -11.58 -10.76 -8.04
CA SER A 24 -12.79 -11.06 -8.81
C SER A 24 -12.74 -10.64 -10.28
N SER A 25 -11.68 -9.95 -10.73
CA SER A 25 -11.58 -9.34 -12.08
C SER A 25 -12.69 -8.34 -12.42
N GLU A 26 -13.43 -7.86 -11.42
CA GLU A 26 -14.51 -6.86 -11.61
C GLU A 26 -13.96 -5.43 -11.78
N MET A 27 -12.66 -5.25 -11.53
CA MET A 27 -11.98 -3.97 -11.61
C MET A 27 -11.34 -3.76 -12.99
N THR A 28 -11.40 -2.53 -13.52
CA THR A 28 -10.61 -2.19 -14.72
C THR A 28 -9.12 -2.28 -14.43
N TYR A 29 -8.31 -2.54 -15.46
CA TYR A 29 -6.85 -2.61 -15.30
C TYR A 29 -6.27 -1.33 -14.67
N ALA A 30 -6.75 -0.16 -15.09
CA ALA A 30 -6.32 1.13 -14.54
C ALA A 30 -6.68 1.25 -13.05
N ALA A 31 -7.91 0.92 -12.66
CA ALA A 31 -8.32 0.94 -11.26
C ALA A 31 -7.54 -0.09 -10.41
N CYS A 32 -7.21 -1.25 -10.98
CA CYS A 32 -6.37 -2.26 -10.32
C CYS A 32 -4.95 -1.73 -10.06
N LEU A 33 -4.34 -1.06 -11.04
CA LEU A 33 -3.04 -0.42 -10.86
C LEU A 33 -3.09 0.69 -9.79
N THR A 34 -4.14 1.51 -9.77
CA THR A 34 -4.34 2.53 -8.72
C THR A 34 -4.43 1.89 -7.34
N ALA A 35 -5.25 0.84 -7.18
CA ALA A 35 -5.40 0.15 -5.90
C ALA A 35 -4.10 -0.49 -5.40
N VAL A 36 -3.33 -1.12 -6.31
CA VAL A 36 -2.00 -1.68 -6.00
C VAL A 36 -1.04 -0.57 -5.58
N HIS A 37 -1.06 0.57 -6.26
CA HIS A 37 -0.22 1.72 -5.92
C HIS A 37 -0.54 2.30 -4.53
N GLU A 38 -1.82 2.45 -4.20
CA GLU A 38 -2.26 2.89 -2.85
C GLU A 38 -1.81 1.92 -1.75
N CYS A 39 -1.94 0.60 -2.00
CA CYS A 39 -1.45 -0.42 -1.07
C CYS A 39 0.08 -0.33 -0.86
N MET A 40 0.85 -0.06 -1.93
CA MET A 40 2.30 0.12 -1.85
C MET A 40 2.68 1.37 -1.03
N LEU A 41 1.94 2.47 -1.18
CA LEU A 41 2.16 3.69 -0.39
C LEU A 41 1.90 3.47 1.11
N GLU A 42 0.84 2.73 1.47
CA GLU A 42 0.59 2.36 2.87
C GLU A 42 1.72 1.48 3.44
N LEU A 43 2.19 0.51 2.65
CA LEU A 43 3.29 -0.37 3.03
C LEU A 43 4.60 0.42 3.20
N ARG A 44 4.87 1.38 2.31
CA ARG A 44 6.00 2.30 2.41
C ARG A 44 5.96 3.09 3.71
N SER A 45 4.83 3.73 4.01
CA SER A 45 4.64 4.50 5.25
C SER A 45 4.90 3.63 6.47
N THR A 46 4.40 2.40 6.47
CA THR A 46 4.61 1.44 7.56
C THR A 46 6.10 1.11 7.72
N PHE A 47 6.81 0.81 6.63
CA PHE A 47 8.25 0.52 6.69
C PHE A 47 9.07 1.73 7.09
N ASP A 48 8.72 2.94 6.65
CA ASP A 48 9.41 4.16 7.04
C ASP A 48 9.30 4.46 8.55
N GLU A 49 8.17 4.09 9.18
CA GLU A 49 8.01 4.18 10.64
C GLU A 49 8.90 3.21 11.40
N ILE A 50 9.20 2.03 10.84
CA ILE A 50 9.92 0.93 11.54
C ILE A 50 11.34 0.70 11.04
N ARG A 51 11.80 1.37 9.98
CA ARG A 51 13.11 1.13 9.33
C ARG A 51 14.31 1.30 10.26
N GLY A 52 14.19 2.12 11.31
CA GLY A 52 15.22 2.30 12.33
C GLY A 52 15.35 1.16 13.33
N LEU A 53 14.41 0.20 13.34
CA LEU A 53 14.39 -0.90 14.31
C LEU A 53 15.19 -2.12 13.86
N ASP A 54 15.23 -2.38 12.55
CA ASP A 54 15.91 -3.55 11.97
C ASP A 54 16.37 -3.26 10.53
N SER A 55 17.55 -3.77 10.16
CA SER A 55 18.09 -3.64 8.81
C SER A 55 17.20 -4.22 7.71
N ALA A 56 16.38 -5.24 8.01
CA ALA A 56 15.43 -5.82 7.07
C ALA A 56 14.31 -4.83 6.73
N PHE A 57 13.89 -3.99 7.68
CA PHE A 57 12.88 -2.97 7.43
C PHE A 57 13.42 -1.83 6.58
N GLU A 58 14.66 -1.38 6.84
CA GLU A 58 15.37 -0.43 5.98
C GLU A 58 15.55 -0.97 4.55
N GLU A 59 15.91 -2.24 4.40
CA GLU A 59 16.03 -2.87 3.07
C GLU A 59 14.68 -2.92 2.35
N ASN A 60 13.59 -3.25 3.05
CA ASN A 60 12.26 -3.27 2.47
C ASN A 60 11.77 -1.87 2.07
N ALA A 61 12.03 -0.83 2.87
CA ALA A 61 11.72 0.56 2.52
C ALA A 61 12.41 0.95 1.19
N ARG A 62 13.71 0.67 1.06
CA ARG A 62 14.47 0.96 -0.18
C ARG A 62 13.96 0.20 -1.40
N ARG A 63 13.53 -1.05 -1.24
CA ARG A 63 12.94 -1.85 -2.32
C ARG A 63 11.64 -1.23 -2.82
N ILE A 64 10.80 -0.74 -1.91
CA ILE A 64 9.55 -0.06 -2.27
C ILE A 64 9.84 1.26 -3.01
N GLU A 65 10.77 2.07 -2.51
CA GLU A 65 11.20 3.31 -3.19
C GLU A 65 11.71 3.04 -4.61
N SER A 66 12.46 1.95 -4.80
CA SER A 66 12.93 1.54 -6.13
C SER A 66 11.77 1.16 -7.06
N ILE A 67 10.75 0.45 -6.56
CA ILE A 67 9.57 0.09 -7.35
C ILE A 67 8.80 1.34 -7.77
N GLU A 68 8.59 2.29 -6.86
CA GLU A 68 7.88 3.55 -7.16
C GLU A 68 8.60 4.36 -8.23
N LEU A 69 9.93 4.51 -8.14
CA LEU A 69 10.73 5.20 -9.16
C LEU A 69 10.55 4.55 -10.55
N ASN A 70 10.60 3.22 -10.61
CA ASN A 70 10.42 2.49 -11.87
C ASN A 70 8.99 2.55 -12.42
N LEU A 71 7.98 2.78 -11.58
CA LEU A 71 6.61 2.98 -12.03
C LEU A 71 6.44 4.37 -12.64
N ILE A 72 7.01 5.41 -12.02
CA ILE A 72 6.98 6.78 -12.52
C ILE A 72 7.73 6.91 -13.86
N GLU A 73 8.83 6.18 -14.05
CA GLU A 73 9.61 6.22 -15.29
C GLU A 73 8.95 5.50 -16.49
N ARG A 74 7.85 4.77 -16.28
CA ARG A 74 7.16 4.00 -17.32
C ARG A 74 5.93 4.70 -17.91
N ASP A 75 5.48 5.79 -17.30
CA ASP A 75 4.40 6.67 -17.79
C ASP A 75 4.98 7.87 -18.56
#